data_AF-A0A101WCD0-F1
#
_entry.id   AF-A0A101WCD0-F1
#
_cell.length_a   1.000
_cell.length_b   1.000
_cell.length_c   1.000
_cell.angle_alpha   90.00
_cell.angle_beta   90.00
_cell.angle_gamma   90.00
#
_symmetry.space_group_name_H-M   'P 1'
#
loop_
_entity.id
_entity.type
_entity.pdbx_description
1 polymer ?
#
loop_
_entity_poly.entity_id
_entity_poly.type
_entity_poly.pdbx_seq_one_letter_code
_entity_poly.pdbx_strand_id
1 'polypeptide(L)'
;MERKEIVKALADHFGVKPKYMGVPSCAYQIETAVDTYNIDRAGKITTSEGKEVELESLINGRVEVETTDPTETETTSFEVAVPMEGHTGITLRNLVNMVYSKQALIKKSLGISENIIEDDFCTCINEAKMEALEDFKKAIEGIGVGSCPGIAFDFVDNTITFKFLEGEVSSEKVNAYIQLVALLNQHAMALKHASAKSKDTDNDKFTFRVWLVKLGMIGDEYKIARKILLERLKGNSAFRSGSKPEKVVVE
;
A
#
# COMPACT_ATOMS: atom_id res chain seq x y z
N MET A 1 38.19 -4.76 -3.43
CA MET A 1 38.41 -6.22 -3.47
C MET A 1 39.27 -6.57 -4.66
N GLU A 2 40.13 -7.58 -4.54
CA GLU A 2 40.90 -8.09 -5.68
C GLU A 2 39.94 -8.82 -6.64
N ARG A 3 40.04 -8.57 -7.96
CA ARG A 3 39.15 -9.17 -8.99
C ARG A 3 38.96 -10.68 -8.87
N LYS A 4 39.97 -11.41 -8.38
CA LYS A 4 39.94 -12.86 -8.20
C LYS A 4 39.04 -13.29 -7.05
N GLU A 5 38.88 -12.44 -6.03
CA GLU A 5 38.00 -12.68 -4.88
C GLU A 5 36.53 -12.53 -5.30
N ILE A 6 36.22 -11.52 -6.13
CA ILE A 6 34.90 -11.29 -6.73
C ILE A 6 34.48 -12.48 -7.60
N VAL A 7 35.36 -12.91 -8.51
CA VAL A 7 35.11 -14.08 -9.37
C VAL A 7 34.92 -15.35 -8.56
N LYS A 8 35.69 -15.53 -7.48
CA LYS A 8 35.58 -16.70 -6.61
C LYS A 8 34.27 -16.68 -5.80
N ALA A 9 33.89 -15.56 -5.22
CA ALA A 9 32.65 -15.42 -4.46
C ALA A 9 31.42 -15.68 -5.33
N LEU A 10 31.39 -15.15 -6.56
CA LEU A 10 30.30 -15.41 -7.51
C LEU A 10 30.29 -16.88 -7.99
N ALA A 11 31.46 -17.46 -8.29
CA ALA A 11 31.57 -18.86 -8.68
C ALA A 11 31.11 -19.82 -7.57
N ASP A 12 31.48 -19.54 -6.32
CA ASP A 12 31.06 -20.33 -5.16
C ASP A 12 29.56 -20.16 -4.88
N HIS A 13 28.99 -18.96 -5.07
CA HIS A 13 27.56 -18.69 -4.88
C HIS A 13 26.68 -19.38 -5.95
N PHE A 14 27.05 -19.27 -7.23
CA PHE A 14 26.28 -19.86 -8.32
C PHE A 14 26.67 -21.31 -8.64
N GLY A 15 27.76 -21.82 -8.06
CA GLY A 15 28.25 -23.19 -8.28
C GLY A 15 28.82 -23.45 -9.68
N VAL A 16 29.17 -22.40 -10.43
CA VAL A 16 29.64 -22.49 -11.83
C VAL A 16 31.11 -22.11 -11.94
N LYS A 17 31.87 -22.85 -12.77
CA LYS A 17 33.29 -22.55 -13.03
C LYS A 17 33.44 -21.32 -13.93
N PRO A 18 34.19 -20.28 -13.53
CA PRO A 18 34.38 -19.08 -14.34
C PRO A 18 35.30 -19.35 -15.53
N LYS A 19 34.95 -18.82 -16.70
CA LYS A 19 35.71 -18.94 -17.95
C LYS A 19 36.52 -17.67 -18.22
N TYR A 20 37.84 -17.80 -18.41
CA TYR A 20 38.72 -16.66 -18.67
C TYR A 20 38.82 -16.36 -20.17
N MET A 21 38.60 -15.10 -20.57
CA MET A 21 38.48 -14.68 -21.97
C MET A 21 39.78 -14.19 -22.63
N GLY A 22 40.90 -14.19 -21.91
CA GLY A 22 42.22 -13.85 -22.47
C GLY A 22 42.43 -12.35 -22.75
N VAL A 23 43.54 -12.01 -23.40
CA VAL A 23 43.91 -10.62 -23.76
C VAL A 23 43.23 -10.18 -25.07
N PRO A 24 42.89 -8.89 -25.26
CA PRO A 24 43.27 -7.72 -24.45
C PRO A 24 42.34 -7.41 -23.26
N SER A 25 41.13 -7.98 -23.21
CA SER A 25 40.10 -7.62 -22.22
C SER A 25 40.35 -8.20 -20.82
N CYS A 26 41.08 -9.32 -20.69
CA CYS A 26 41.35 -10.02 -19.42
C CYS A 26 40.08 -10.33 -18.59
N ALA A 27 38.92 -10.45 -19.22
CA ALA A 27 37.64 -10.62 -18.52
C ALA A 27 37.37 -12.07 -18.11
N TYR A 28 36.57 -12.26 -17.06
CA TYR A 28 36.00 -13.55 -16.67
C TYR A 28 34.50 -13.58 -16.98
N GLN A 29 34.03 -14.68 -17.53
CA GLN A 29 32.62 -14.90 -17.84
C GLN A 29 32.06 -16.00 -16.93
N ILE A 30 30.91 -15.74 -16.32
CA ILE A 30 30.15 -16.72 -15.54
C ILE A 30 28.77 -16.85 -16.19
N GLU A 31 28.51 -18.01 -16.78
CA GLU A 31 27.21 -18.35 -17.37
C GLU A 31 26.35 -18.99 -16.28
N THR A 32 25.26 -18.33 -15.87
CA THR A 32 24.26 -18.90 -14.96
C THR A 32 22.99 -19.29 -15.74
N ALA A 33 22.07 -19.99 -15.10
CA ALA A 33 20.80 -20.40 -15.73
C ALA A 33 19.87 -19.21 -16.08
N VAL A 34 20.10 -18.05 -15.46
CA VAL A 34 19.28 -16.84 -15.63
C VAL A 34 20.00 -15.83 -16.55
N ASP A 35 21.30 -15.61 -16.34
CA ASP A 35 22.06 -14.62 -17.09
C ASP A 35 23.56 -14.93 -17.20
N THR A 36 24.24 -14.25 -18.13
CA THR A 36 25.70 -14.33 -18.29
C THR A 36 26.36 -13.06 -17.76
N TYR A 37 27.22 -13.22 -16.77
CA TYR A 37 27.95 -12.12 -16.13
C TYR A 37 29.38 -12.05 -16.64
N ASN A 38 29.81 -10.85 -17.04
CA ASN A 38 31.18 -10.54 -17.44
C ASN A 38 31.84 -9.67 -16.37
N ILE A 39 33.04 -10.06 -15.96
CA ILE A 39 33.81 -9.40 -14.90
C ILE A 39 35.07 -8.85 -15.53
N ASP A 40 35.23 -7.52 -15.54
CA ASP A 40 36.34 -6.85 -16.19
C ASP A 40 37.63 -6.82 -15.33
N ARG A 41 38.70 -6.24 -15.89
CA ARG A 41 40.00 -6.11 -15.21
C ARG A 41 39.94 -5.25 -13.95
N ALA A 42 38.97 -4.33 -13.84
CA ALA A 42 38.75 -3.44 -12.71
C ALA A 42 37.84 -4.05 -11.63
N GLY A 43 37.28 -5.24 -11.85
CA GLY A 43 36.38 -5.92 -10.92
C GLY A 43 34.90 -5.53 -11.08
N LYS A 44 34.54 -4.92 -12.21
CA LYS A 44 33.18 -4.51 -12.54
C LYS A 44 32.40 -5.65 -13.18
N ILE A 45 31.18 -5.90 -12.70
CA ILE A 45 30.31 -6.97 -13.19
C ILE A 45 29.28 -6.36 -14.13
N THR A 46 29.23 -6.84 -15.37
CA THR A 46 28.25 -6.44 -16.38
C THR A 46 27.45 -7.66 -16.82
N THR A 47 26.12 -7.51 -16.89
CA THR A 47 25.23 -8.53 -17.46
C THR A 47 25.24 -8.45 -19.00
N SER A 48 24.71 -9.46 -19.69
CA SER A 48 24.52 -9.48 -21.16
C SER A 48 23.77 -8.27 -21.72
N GLU A 49 22.96 -7.58 -20.92
CA GLU A 49 22.26 -6.34 -21.29
C GLU A 49 23.08 -5.06 -21.03
N GLY A 50 24.34 -5.17 -20.59
CA GLY A 50 25.22 -4.02 -20.37
C GLY A 50 24.97 -3.24 -19.08
N LYS A 51 24.08 -3.72 -18.21
CA LYS A 51 23.83 -3.12 -16.89
C LYS A 51 24.93 -3.51 -15.90
N GLU A 52 25.44 -2.51 -15.19
CA GLU A 52 26.46 -2.68 -14.15
C GLU A 52 25.79 -3.12 -12.86
N VAL A 53 26.23 -4.24 -12.29
CA VAL A 53 25.63 -4.81 -11.08
C VAL A 53 26.70 -4.90 -10.00
N GLU A 54 26.36 -4.49 -8.78
CA GLU A 54 27.28 -4.60 -7.65
C GLU A 54 27.30 -6.02 -7.07
N LEU A 55 28.46 -6.47 -6.59
CA LEU A 55 28.63 -7.82 -6.05
C LEU A 55 27.69 -8.10 -4.85
N GLU A 56 27.38 -7.07 -4.07
CA GLU A 56 26.54 -7.18 -2.88
C GLU A 56 25.07 -7.43 -3.23
N SER A 57 24.56 -6.89 -4.35
CA SER A 57 23.18 -7.12 -4.78
C SER A 57 22.97 -8.55 -5.32
N LEU A 58 24.01 -9.17 -5.87
CA LEU A 58 23.97 -10.55 -6.36
C LEU A 58 24.08 -11.59 -5.25
N ILE A 59 24.82 -11.30 -4.17
CA ILE A 59 25.05 -12.25 -3.07
C ILE A 59 23.94 -12.21 -2.02
N ASN A 60 23.30 -11.06 -1.77
CA ASN A 60 22.33 -10.92 -0.69
C ASN A 60 20.87 -11.22 -1.06
N GLY A 61 20.56 -11.58 -2.31
CA GLY A 61 19.22 -12.04 -2.71
C GLY A 61 18.08 -11.07 -2.37
N ARG A 62 18.40 -9.78 -2.15
CA ARG A 62 17.42 -8.73 -1.87
C ARG A 62 17.20 -7.99 -3.18
N VAL A 63 16.07 -8.30 -3.82
CA VAL A 63 15.54 -7.51 -4.92
C VAL A 63 15.25 -6.12 -4.36
N GLU A 64 16.20 -5.20 -4.48
CA GLU A 64 15.93 -3.78 -4.35
C GLU A 64 15.47 -3.26 -5.71
N VAL A 65 14.16 -2.99 -5.69
CA VAL A 65 13.32 -2.17 -6.56
C VAL A 65 14.10 -1.25 -7.51
N GLU A 66 13.65 -1.30 -8.76
CA GLU A 66 14.02 -0.42 -9.86
C GLU A 66 14.21 1.04 -9.42
N THR A 67 15.45 1.52 -9.49
CA THR A 67 15.75 2.96 -9.45
C THR A 67 15.37 3.55 -10.80
N THR A 68 14.18 4.14 -10.91
CA THR A 68 13.84 5.09 -11.96
C THR A 68 14.07 6.52 -11.44
N ASP A 69 15.00 7.21 -12.10
CA ASP A 69 15.30 8.66 -12.15
C ASP A 69 15.26 9.56 -10.88
N PRO A 70 16.26 10.45 -10.70
CA PRO A 70 16.41 11.30 -9.53
C PRO A 70 15.57 12.59 -9.65
N THR A 71 14.27 12.50 -9.39
CA THR A 71 13.46 13.67 -9.01
C THR A 71 12.18 13.20 -8.33
N GLU A 72 12.20 13.03 -7.01
CA GLU A 72 11.07 13.22 -6.09
C GLU A 72 11.55 12.86 -4.67
N THR A 73 11.11 13.63 -3.67
CA THR A 73 11.37 13.37 -2.25
C THR A 73 11.07 11.93 -1.90
N GLU A 74 12.03 11.20 -1.31
CA GLU A 74 11.82 9.85 -0.74
C GLU A 74 10.75 9.93 0.35
N THR A 75 9.48 9.77 -0.02
CA THR A 75 8.38 9.62 0.92
C THR A 75 8.36 8.17 1.37
N THR A 76 8.67 7.93 2.65
CA THR A 76 8.55 6.60 3.23
C THR A 76 7.09 6.14 3.17
N SER A 77 6.80 5.01 2.52
CA SER A 77 5.47 4.41 2.49
C SER A 77 5.34 3.34 3.58
N PHE A 78 4.12 3.17 4.09
CA PHE A 78 3.77 2.21 5.13
C PHE A 78 2.63 1.33 4.65
N GLU A 79 2.80 0.02 4.82
CA GLU A 79 1.80 -0.97 4.46
C GLU A 79 1.28 -1.69 5.71
N VAL A 80 -0.03 -1.91 5.77
CA VAL A 80 -0.67 -2.74 6.79
C VAL A 80 -1.43 -3.86 6.12
N ALA A 81 -1.00 -5.09 6.34
CA ALA A 81 -1.68 -6.29 5.88
C ALA A 81 -2.62 -6.84 6.95
N VAL A 82 -3.83 -7.22 6.54
CA VAL A 82 -4.83 -7.90 7.36
C VAL A 82 -5.28 -9.20 6.68
N PRO A 83 -5.68 -10.22 7.44
CA PRO A 83 -6.17 -11.46 6.85
C PRO A 83 -7.47 -11.21 6.08
N MET A 84 -7.58 -11.87 4.94
CA MET A 84 -8.80 -11.92 4.12
C MET A 84 -9.73 -13.07 4.56
N GLU A 85 -9.35 -13.85 5.57
CA GLU A 85 -10.18 -14.94 6.10
C GLU A 85 -11.57 -14.45 6.54
N GLY A 86 -12.61 -15.17 6.12
CA GLY A 86 -14.00 -14.82 6.40
C GLY A 86 -14.65 -13.88 5.39
N HIS A 87 -13.88 -13.30 4.47
CA HIS A 87 -14.43 -12.46 3.41
C HIS A 87 -15.11 -13.26 2.29
N THR A 88 -16.22 -12.70 1.79
CA THR A 88 -16.87 -13.04 0.52
C THR A 88 -16.76 -11.87 -0.46
N GLY A 89 -17.12 -12.07 -1.73
CA GLY A 89 -17.16 -10.98 -2.72
C GLY A 89 -18.03 -9.79 -2.28
N ILE A 90 -19.14 -10.05 -1.58
CA ILE A 90 -20.01 -9.00 -1.01
C ILE A 90 -19.25 -8.15 0.00
N THR A 91 -18.53 -8.81 0.92
CA THR A 91 -17.80 -8.11 2.00
C THR A 91 -16.60 -7.34 1.48
N LEU A 92 -15.89 -7.85 0.46
CA LEU A 92 -14.79 -7.13 -0.19
C LEU A 92 -15.31 -5.91 -0.95
N ARG A 93 -16.43 -6.04 -1.67
CA ARG A 93 -17.14 -4.88 -2.23
C ARG A 93 -17.52 -3.88 -1.13
N ASN A 94 -18.02 -4.35 0.01
CA ASN A 94 -18.37 -3.46 1.11
C ASN A 94 -17.14 -2.71 1.63
N LEU A 95 -15.99 -3.38 1.76
CA LEU A 95 -14.73 -2.76 2.14
C LEU A 95 -14.35 -1.63 1.18
N VAL A 96 -14.32 -1.92 -0.12
CA VAL A 96 -14.04 -0.94 -1.19
C VAL A 96 -14.99 0.25 -1.10
N ASN A 97 -16.30 -0.02 -1.01
CA ASN A 97 -17.32 1.03 -0.94
C ASN A 97 -17.21 1.90 0.33
N MET A 98 -16.88 1.30 1.48
CA MET A 98 -16.68 2.05 2.72
C MET A 98 -15.52 3.02 2.59
N VAL A 99 -14.37 2.55 2.10
CA VAL A 99 -13.17 3.37 1.89
C VAL A 99 -13.46 4.45 0.87
N TYR A 100 -13.97 4.08 -0.31
CA TYR A 100 -14.29 5.01 -1.39
C TYR A 100 -15.28 6.10 -0.94
N SER A 101 -16.37 5.75 -0.24
CA SER A 101 -17.38 6.72 0.21
C SER A 101 -16.85 7.77 1.20
N LYS A 102 -15.71 7.52 1.83
CA LYS A 102 -15.06 8.41 2.81
C LYS A 102 -13.64 8.79 2.41
N GLN A 103 -13.19 8.45 1.20
CA GLN A 103 -11.81 8.66 0.80
C GLN A 103 -11.37 10.12 0.92
N ALA A 104 -12.25 11.08 0.58
CA ALA A 104 -11.96 12.50 0.72
C ALA A 104 -11.63 12.90 2.17
N LEU A 105 -12.29 12.28 3.16
CA LEU A 105 -12.02 12.52 4.58
C LEU A 105 -10.77 11.76 5.05
N ILE A 106 -10.57 10.52 4.59
CA ILE A 106 -9.37 9.72 4.90
C ILE A 106 -8.12 10.41 4.37
N LYS A 107 -8.16 10.89 3.13
CA LYS A 107 -7.10 11.68 2.48
C LYS A 107 -6.74 12.92 3.30
N LYS A 108 -7.72 13.75 3.65
CA LYS A 108 -7.50 14.93 4.50
C LYS A 108 -6.95 14.57 5.88
N SER A 109 -7.45 13.48 6.47
CA SER A 109 -7.08 12.99 7.80
C SER A 109 -5.60 12.56 7.85
N LEU A 110 -5.15 11.79 6.86
CA LEU A 110 -3.80 11.25 6.81
C LEU A 110 -2.80 12.18 6.09
N GLY A 111 -3.31 13.16 5.33
CA GLY A 111 -2.55 14.12 4.54
C GLY A 111 -2.12 13.61 3.17
N ILE A 112 -2.93 12.77 2.54
CA ILE A 112 -2.64 12.14 1.25
C ILE A 112 -3.31 12.96 0.14
N SER A 113 -2.58 13.19 -0.96
CA SER A 113 -3.10 13.88 -2.16
C SER A 113 -3.76 12.92 -3.14
N GLU A 114 -3.26 11.69 -3.24
CA GLU A 114 -3.70 10.69 -4.20
C GLU A 114 -5.01 10.00 -3.78
N ASN A 115 -5.72 9.46 -4.76
CA ASN A 115 -6.92 8.67 -4.50
C ASN A 115 -6.52 7.29 -3.98
N ILE A 116 -7.29 6.77 -3.03
CA ILE A 116 -7.06 5.42 -2.49
C ILE A 116 -7.63 4.37 -3.45
N ILE A 117 -8.78 4.70 -4.04
CA ILE A 117 -9.54 3.89 -4.99
C ILE A 117 -10.06 4.83 -6.07
N GLU A 118 -9.83 4.50 -7.34
CA GLU A 118 -10.34 5.26 -8.47
C GLU A 118 -11.82 4.94 -8.76
N ASP A 119 -12.49 5.91 -9.40
CA ASP A 119 -13.93 5.86 -9.68
C ASP A 119 -14.30 4.65 -10.57
N ASP A 120 -13.43 4.30 -11.52
CA ASP A 120 -13.62 3.16 -12.45
C ASP A 120 -13.66 1.82 -11.70
N PHE A 121 -12.76 1.64 -10.73
CA PHE A 121 -12.71 0.43 -9.90
C PHE A 121 -13.98 0.28 -9.08
N CYS A 122 -14.41 1.37 -8.45
CA CYS A 122 -15.62 1.39 -7.64
C CYS A 122 -16.86 1.11 -8.50
N THR A 123 -16.94 1.68 -9.70
CA THR A 123 -18.08 1.47 -10.60
C THR A 123 -18.17 0.02 -11.05
N CYS A 124 -17.06 -0.56 -11.51
CA CYS A 124 -17.02 -1.94 -11.98
C CYS A 124 -17.42 -2.94 -10.89
N ILE A 125 -16.89 -2.77 -9.67
CA ILE A 125 -17.20 -3.68 -8.56
C ILE A 125 -18.68 -3.63 -8.14
N ASN A 126 -19.33 -2.47 -8.30
CA ASN A 126 -20.74 -2.32 -7.95
C ASN A 126 -21.70 -2.83 -9.04
N GLU A 127 -21.29 -2.81 -10.31
CA GLU A 127 -22.06 -3.35 -11.43
C GLU A 127 -21.97 -4.88 -11.52
N ALA A 128 -20.82 -5.44 -11.14
CA ALA A 128 -20.61 -6.87 -11.11
C ALA A 128 -21.45 -7.56 -10.00
N LYS A 129 -21.91 -8.78 -10.31
CA LYS A 129 -22.50 -9.67 -9.30
C LYS A 129 -21.38 -10.27 -8.45
N MET A 130 -21.25 -9.78 -7.23
CA MET A 130 -20.20 -10.16 -6.29
C MET A 130 -20.78 -11.04 -5.19
N GLU A 131 -20.96 -12.34 -5.44
CA GLU A 131 -21.42 -13.28 -4.41
C GLU A 131 -20.22 -14.04 -3.80
N ALA A 132 -19.40 -14.66 -4.66
CA ALA A 132 -18.23 -15.42 -4.25
C ALA A 132 -16.94 -14.58 -4.33
N LEU A 133 -15.89 -15.07 -3.67
CA LEU A 133 -14.55 -14.49 -3.72
C LEU A 133 -13.95 -14.56 -5.14
N GLU A 134 -14.26 -15.61 -5.89
CA GLU A 134 -13.80 -15.76 -7.28
C GLU A 134 -14.43 -14.75 -8.25
N ASP A 135 -15.67 -14.31 -7.99
CA ASP A 135 -16.29 -13.27 -8.79
C ASP A 135 -15.54 -11.94 -8.62
N PHE A 136 -15.12 -11.67 -7.38
CA PHE A 136 -14.35 -10.48 -7.04
C PHE A 136 -12.95 -10.52 -7.64
N LYS A 137 -12.27 -11.67 -7.59
CA LYS A 137 -10.96 -11.86 -8.23
C LYS A 137 -11.02 -11.60 -9.74
N LYS A 138 -11.99 -12.20 -10.44
CA LYS A 138 -12.19 -11.98 -11.88
C LYS A 138 -12.47 -10.53 -12.24
N ALA A 139 -13.22 -9.82 -11.39
CA ALA A 139 -13.50 -8.41 -11.59
C ALA A 139 -12.23 -7.56 -11.50
N ILE A 140 -11.37 -7.82 -10.51
CA ILE A 140 -10.10 -7.09 -10.36
C ILE A 140 -9.15 -7.37 -11.53
N GLU A 141 -9.03 -8.64 -11.95
CA GLU A 141 -8.19 -9.03 -13.09
C GLU A 141 -8.60 -8.33 -14.40
N GLY A 142 -9.90 -8.02 -14.56
CA GLY A 142 -10.41 -7.30 -15.73
C GLY A 142 -10.19 -5.78 -15.73
N ILE A 143 -10.04 -5.16 -14.56
CA ILE A 143 -9.88 -3.69 -14.41
C ILE A 143 -8.41 -3.28 -14.52
N GLY A 144 -7.49 -4.18 -14.15
CA GLY A 144 -6.06 -3.91 -14.08
C GLY A 144 -5.62 -3.35 -12.72
N VAL A 145 -4.35 -3.57 -12.36
CA VAL A 145 -3.78 -3.30 -11.03
C VAL A 145 -3.76 -1.79 -10.67
N GLY A 146 -3.82 -0.91 -11.66
CA GLY A 146 -3.66 0.54 -11.48
C GLY A 146 -4.89 1.28 -10.90
N SER A 147 -6.08 0.69 -10.86
CA SER A 147 -7.30 1.42 -10.47
C SER A 147 -7.58 1.41 -8.95
N CYS A 148 -6.77 0.70 -8.15
CA CYS A 148 -6.88 0.65 -6.70
C CYS A 148 -5.49 0.76 -6.03
N PRO A 149 -4.81 1.91 -6.13
CA PRO A 149 -3.44 2.07 -5.68
C PRO A 149 -3.26 1.90 -4.17
N GLY A 150 -4.27 2.25 -3.37
CA GLY A 150 -4.17 2.22 -1.92
C GLY A 150 -4.53 0.87 -1.28
N ILE A 151 -5.08 -0.09 -2.01
CA ILE A 151 -5.46 -1.40 -1.47
C ILE A 151 -5.10 -2.51 -2.46
N ALA A 152 -4.29 -3.46 -2.01
CA ALA A 152 -3.96 -4.67 -2.74
C ALA A 152 -4.68 -5.88 -2.13
N PHE A 153 -5.11 -6.80 -2.98
CA PHE A 153 -5.77 -8.05 -2.60
C PHE A 153 -4.90 -9.22 -3.06
N ASP A 154 -4.34 -9.97 -2.11
CA ASP A 154 -3.60 -11.19 -2.39
C ASP A 154 -4.48 -12.40 -2.08
N PHE A 155 -4.92 -13.08 -3.14
CA PHE A 155 -5.76 -14.27 -3.04
C PHE A 155 -4.96 -15.56 -2.83
N VAL A 156 -3.63 -15.54 -3.01
CA VAL A 156 -2.75 -16.69 -2.76
C VAL A 156 -2.39 -16.73 -1.28
N ASP A 157 -1.90 -15.61 -0.75
CA ASP A 157 -1.55 -15.46 0.67
C ASP A 157 -2.77 -15.13 1.55
N ASN A 158 -3.94 -14.90 0.93
CA ASN A 158 -5.20 -14.60 1.59
C ASN A 158 -5.10 -13.35 2.50
N THR A 159 -4.52 -12.28 1.96
CA THR A 159 -4.29 -11.01 2.67
C THR A 159 -4.83 -9.80 1.91
N ILE A 160 -5.22 -8.78 2.65
CA ILE A 160 -5.57 -7.45 2.13
C ILE A 160 -4.54 -6.47 2.66
N THR A 161 -3.86 -5.76 1.77
CA THR A 161 -2.79 -4.83 2.13
C THR A 161 -3.19 -3.40 1.83
N PHE A 162 -3.19 -2.56 2.85
CA PHE A 162 -3.51 -1.13 2.76
C PHE A 162 -2.20 -0.35 2.67
N LYS A 163 -2.06 0.50 1.65
CA LYS A 163 -0.77 1.08 1.23
C LYS A 163 -0.78 2.61 1.14
N PHE A 164 -1.81 3.25 1.67
CA PHE A 164 -2.02 4.69 1.51
C PHE A 164 -1.48 5.54 2.67
N LEU A 165 -0.63 5.00 3.56
CA LEU A 165 0.02 5.81 4.58
C LEU A 165 1.44 6.15 4.12
N GLU A 166 1.75 7.44 4.00
CA GLU A 166 3.02 7.92 3.46
C GLU A 166 3.60 9.08 4.28
N GLY A 167 4.91 9.28 4.10
CA GLY A 167 5.69 10.39 4.63
C GLY A 167 6.21 10.18 6.05
N GLU A 168 6.62 11.26 6.69
CA GLU A 168 7.05 11.23 8.09
C GLU A 168 5.84 10.98 9.01
N VAL A 169 5.83 9.80 9.65
CA VAL A 169 4.75 9.38 10.55
C VAL A 169 5.31 9.08 11.94
N SER A 170 4.58 9.51 12.96
CA SER A 170 4.87 9.11 14.34
C SER A 170 4.39 7.68 14.61
N SER A 171 4.94 7.04 15.64
CA SER A 171 4.47 5.73 16.10
C SER A 171 2.98 5.74 16.46
N GLU A 172 2.48 6.83 17.04
CA GLU A 172 1.06 6.99 17.35
C GLU A 172 0.20 7.05 16.08
N LYS A 173 0.69 7.70 15.00
CA LYS A 173 -0.02 7.78 13.71
C LYS A 173 -0.05 6.42 13.02
N VAL A 174 1.05 5.66 13.05
CA VAL A 174 1.09 4.27 12.56
C VAL A 174 0.09 3.41 13.33
N ASN A 175 0.05 3.51 14.66
CA ASN A 175 -0.92 2.77 15.46
C ASN A 175 -2.37 3.18 15.16
N ALA A 176 -2.64 4.47 14.99
CA ALA A 176 -3.97 4.95 14.58
C ALA A 176 -4.39 4.41 13.21
N TYR A 177 -3.43 4.30 12.28
CA TYR A 177 -3.65 3.71 10.97
C TYR A 177 -3.94 2.21 11.05
N ILE A 178 -3.16 1.45 11.82
CA ILE A 178 -3.40 0.02 12.09
C ILE A 178 -4.80 -0.19 12.68
N GLN A 179 -5.19 0.60 13.67
CA GLN A 179 -6.53 0.52 14.28
C GLN A 179 -7.64 0.82 13.27
N LEU A 180 -7.45 1.83 12.41
CA LEU A 180 -8.40 2.16 11.35
C LEU A 180 -8.56 1.00 10.35
N VAL A 181 -7.46 0.44 9.87
CA VAL A 181 -7.44 -0.67 8.91
C VAL A 181 -8.08 -1.93 9.51
N ALA A 182 -7.75 -2.27 10.75
CA ALA A 182 -8.34 -3.41 11.46
C ALA A 182 -9.86 -3.27 11.59
N LEU A 183 -10.35 -2.10 11.99
CA LEU A 183 -11.78 -1.84 12.11
C LEU A 183 -12.49 -1.81 10.76
N LEU A 184 -11.86 -1.29 9.70
CA LEU A 184 -12.39 -1.37 8.34
C LEU A 184 -12.59 -2.82 7.90
N ASN A 185 -11.59 -3.67 8.13
CA ASN A 185 -11.66 -5.09 7.78
C ASN A 185 -12.82 -5.79 8.49
N GLN A 186 -12.88 -5.66 9.82
CA GLN A 186 -13.92 -6.26 10.64
C GLN A 186 -15.32 -5.75 10.29
N HIS A 187 -15.46 -4.43 10.12
CA HIS A 187 -16.76 -3.83 9.84
C HIS A 187 -17.26 -4.16 8.42
N ALA A 188 -16.36 -4.37 7.45
CA ALA A 188 -16.73 -4.80 6.11
C ALA A 188 -17.42 -6.17 6.10
N MET A 189 -16.94 -7.09 6.93
CA MET A 189 -17.53 -8.43 7.10
C MET A 189 -18.87 -8.39 7.85
N ALA A 190 -19.01 -7.49 8.83
CA ALA A 190 -20.24 -7.37 9.62
C ALA A 190 -21.43 -6.76 8.84
N LEU A 191 -21.15 -6.00 7.77
CA LEU A 191 -22.18 -5.32 6.99
C LEU A 191 -22.80 -6.24 5.93
N LYS A 192 -24.14 -6.16 5.81
CA LYS A 192 -24.85 -6.74 4.66
C LYS A 192 -24.56 -6.00 3.37
N HIS A 193 -24.44 -4.67 3.45
CA HIS A 193 -24.20 -3.81 2.30
C HIS A 193 -23.58 -2.48 2.75
N ALA A 194 -22.63 -1.96 1.96
CA ALA A 194 -22.11 -0.60 2.08
C ALA A 194 -22.28 0.15 0.76
N SER A 195 -22.66 1.43 0.84
CA SER A 195 -22.81 2.29 -0.34
C SER A 195 -21.54 3.08 -0.61
N ALA A 196 -21.11 3.12 -1.88
CA ALA A 196 -20.00 3.94 -2.36
C ALA A 196 -20.29 5.46 -2.35
N LYS A 197 -21.55 5.87 -2.22
CA LYS A 197 -21.93 7.28 -2.34
C LYS A 197 -21.26 8.13 -1.25
N SER A 198 -20.43 9.07 -1.67
CA SER A 198 -19.93 10.14 -0.82
C SER A 198 -21.06 11.14 -0.55
N LYS A 199 -20.98 11.82 0.61
CA LYS A 199 -21.90 12.90 0.97
C LYS A 199 -21.06 14.10 1.31
N ASP A 200 -21.36 15.23 0.68
CA ASP A 200 -20.74 16.49 1.04
C ASP A 200 -21.12 16.89 2.46
N THR A 201 -20.18 17.53 3.13
CA THR A 201 -20.36 18.01 4.49
C THR A 201 -19.67 19.35 4.68
N ASP A 202 -20.36 20.21 5.41
CA ASP A 202 -19.90 21.48 5.96
C ASP A 202 -18.98 21.30 7.19
N ASN A 203 -18.98 20.11 7.79
CA ASN A 203 -18.18 19.79 8.98
C ASN A 203 -17.54 18.40 8.88
N ASP A 204 -16.38 18.37 8.21
CA ASP A 204 -15.55 17.18 8.03
C ASP A 204 -15.26 16.47 9.36
N LYS A 205 -14.89 17.23 10.40
CA LYS A 205 -14.51 16.67 11.71
C LYS A 205 -15.66 15.94 12.40
N PHE A 206 -16.87 16.52 12.41
CA PHE A 206 -18.04 15.85 12.98
C PHE A 206 -18.40 14.60 12.18
N THR A 207 -18.47 14.72 10.85
CA THR A 207 -18.87 13.65 9.95
C THR A 207 -17.92 12.46 10.05
N PHE A 208 -16.61 12.71 10.03
CA PHE A 208 -15.62 11.64 10.17
C PHE A 208 -15.65 11.00 11.55
N ARG A 209 -15.80 11.79 12.64
CA ARG A 209 -15.94 11.24 14.00
C ARG A 209 -17.12 10.28 14.10
N VAL A 210 -18.30 10.66 13.60
CA VAL A 210 -19.50 9.80 13.63
C VAL A 210 -19.26 8.54 12.82
N TRP A 211 -18.57 8.63 11.69
CA TRP A 211 -18.21 7.46 10.89
C TRP A 211 -17.24 6.53 11.62
N LEU A 212 -16.19 7.05 12.28
CA LEU A 212 -15.27 6.26 13.11
C LEU A 212 -16.01 5.54 14.25
N VAL A 213 -16.97 6.20 14.90
CA VAL A 213 -17.82 5.57 15.93
C VAL A 213 -18.65 4.43 15.34
N LYS A 214 -19.22 4.62 14.15
CA LYS A 214 -19.96 3.54 13.46
C LYS A 214 -19.06 2.36 13.12
N LEU A 215 -17.81 2.62 12.71
CA LEU A 215 -16.80 1.58 12.48
C LEU A 215 -16.43 0.78 13.74
N GLY A 216 -16.81 1.24 14.93
CA GLY A 216 -16.47 0.58 16.20
C GLY A 216 -15.30 1.21 16.94
N MET A 217 -14.81 2.38 16.52
CA MET A 217 -13.71 3.09 17.19
C MET A 217 -14.18 3.79 18.48
N ILE A 218 -14.64 3.00 19.46
CA ILE A 218 -15.30 3.42 20.70
C ILE A 218 -14.47 2.94 21.89
N GLY A 219 -14.33 3.76 22.94
CA GLY A 219 -13.52 3.43 24.11
C GLY A 219 -12.27 4.30 24.24
N ASP A 220 -11.57 4.16 25.37
CA ASP A 220 -10.38 4.95 25.70
C ASP A 220 -9.13 4.47 24.95
N GLU A 221 -9.08 3.19 24.56
CA GLU A 221 -8.03 2.59 23.76
C GLU A 221 -7.88 3.25 22.37
N TYR A 222 -8.96 3.80 21.83
CA TYR A 222 -8.97 4.53 20.56
C TYR A 222 -8.86 6.05 20.73
N LYS A 223 -8.69 6.56 21.96
CA LYS A 223 -8.69 8.01 22.22
C LYS A 223 -7.61 8.75 21.43
N ILE A 224 -6.41 8.17 21.38
CA ILE A 224 -5.28 8.72 20.62
C ILE A 224 -5.55 8.63 19.12
N ALA A 225 -5.99 7.47 18.63
CA ALA A 225 -6.32 7.30 17.21
C ALA A 225 -7.39 8.28 16.73
N ARG A 226 -8.49 8.46 17.48
CA ARG A 226 -9.51 9.46 17.16
C ARG A 226 -8.95 10.88 17.14
N LYS A 227 -8.04 11.23 18.06
CA LYS A 227 -7.41 12.55 18.07
C LYS A 227 -6.62 12.77 16.77
N ILE A 228 -5.73 11.83 16.44
CA ILE A 228 -4.86 11.91 15.25
C ILE A 228 -5.70 11.94 13.97
N LEU A 229 -6.66 11.02 13.82
CA LEU A 229 -7.49 10.94 12.63
C LEU A 229 -8.42 12.15 12.43
N LEU A 230 -8.67 12.95 13.46
CA LEU A 230 -9.53 14.13 13.38
C LEU A 230 -8.77 15.45 13.32
N GLU A 231 -7.48 15.49 13.68
CA GLU A 231 -6.76 16.75 13.92
C GLU A 231 -6.69 17.64 12.68
N ARG A 232 -6.50 17.04 11.49
CA ARG A 232 -6.37 17.74 10.21
C ARG A 232 -7.71 18.14 9.59
N LEU A 233 -8.83 17.68 10.15
CA LEU A 233 -10.16 17.95 9.62
C LEU A 233 -10.71 19.28 10.13
N LYS A 234 -11.38 20.02 9.23
CA LYS A 234 -12.03 21.31 9.56
C LYS A 234 -13.35 21.08 10.30
N GLY A 235 -13.72 22.07 11.11
CA GLY A 235 -14.96 22.08 11.88
C GLY A 235 -14.82 21.57 13.32
N ASN A 236 -15.96 21.25 13.92
CA ASN A 236 -16.10 20.90 15.34
C ASN A 236 -16.62 19.46 15.50
N SER A 237 -16.03 18.68 16.40
CA SER A 237 -16.39 17.26 16.58
C SER A 237 -17.71 17.02 17.33
N ALA A 238 -18.22 18.01 18.06
CA ALA A 238 -19.38 17.88 18.95
C ALA A 238 -20.70 18.26 18.26
N PHE A 239 -20.68 19.26 17.37
CA PHE A 239 -21.89 19.79 16.75
C PHE A 239 -21.90 19.57 15.25
N ARG A 240 -23.02 19.08 14.72
CA ARG A 240 -23.16 18.80 13.27
C ARG A 240 -22.91 20.04 12.41
N SER A 241 -23.49 21.19 12.78
CA SER A 241 -23.35 22.46 12.08
C SER A 241 -22.00 23.18 12.30
N GLY A 242 -21.04 22.57 13.01
CA GLY A 242 -19.72 23.16 13.25
C GLY A 242 -19.66 24.16 14.41
N SER A 243 -20.80 24.67 14.86
CA SER A 243 -20.92 25.56 16.01
C SER A 243 -22.00 25.08 16.98
N LYS A 244 -21.88 25.48 18.25
CA LYS A 244 -22.93 25.24 19.25
C LYS A 244 -24.18 26.00 18.81
N PRO A 245 -25.37 25.35 18.75
CA PRO A 245 -26.60 26.05 18.39
C PRO A 245 -26.86 27.18 19.39
N GLU A 246 -27.16 28.38 18.87
CA GLU A 246 -27.62 29.48 19.70
C GLU A 246 -28.96 29.08 20.33
N LYS A 247 -29.04 29.19 21.67
CA LYS A 247 -30.30 28.99 22.37
C LYS A 247 -31.18 30.19 22.06
N VAL A 248 -32.16 30.03 21.20
CA VAL A 248 -33.25 31.00 21.08
C VAL A 248 -34.01 30.95 22.41
N VAL A 249 -33.78 31.94 23.27
CA VAL A 249 -34.62 32.17 24.44
C VAL A 249 -35.93 32.72 23.88
N VAL A 250 -36.95 31.86 23.84
CA VAL A 250 -38.31 32.31 23.55
C VAL A 250 -38.79 32.99 24.83
N GLU A 251 -38.85 34.32 24.82
CA GLU A 251 -39.50 35.13 25.86
C GLU A 251 -41.01 34.88 25.90
#